data_AF-T1FLK7-F1
#
_entry.id   AF-T1FLK7-F1
#
_cell.length_a   1.000
_cell.length_b   1.000
_cell.length_c   1.000
_cell.angle_alpha   90.00
_cell.angle_beta   90.00
_cell.angle_gamma   90.00
#
_symmetry.space_group_name_H-M   'P 1'
#
loop_
_entity.id
_entity.type
_entity.pdbx_description
1 polymer ?
#
loop_
_entity_poly.entity_id
_entity_poly.type
_entity_poly.pdbx_seq_one_letter_code
_entity_poly.pdbx_strand_id
1 'polypeptide(L)'
;MFNVYAFNSIEPSKIIRQEFVLPKTNAYRASETRTSNFRKFYNRGDFPMALEHDAKGNKIAWKVDVAKLDYQVYLPLFFDGLSETDHPYSFFANQGVHDMLAHGGHKVASLIHLLIGPIKSKN
;
A
#
# COMPACT_ATOMS: atom_id res chain seq x y z
N MET A 1 -7.17 -24.76 -70.51
CA MET A 1 -5.83 -24.12 -70.48
C MET A 1 -5.88 -23.09 -69.35
N PHE A 2 -5.49 -23.49 -68.14
CA PHE A 2 -5.58 -22.62 -66.96
C PHE A 2 -4.40 -21.66 -66.97
N ASN A 3 -4.72 -20.37 -66.87
CA ASN A 3 -3.77 -19.28 -67.06
C ASN A 3 -2.75 -19.25 -65.90
N VAL A 4 -1.49 -19.58 -66.23
CA VAL A 4 -0.34 -19.63 -65.32
C VAL A 4 0.18 -18.25 -64.88
N TYR A 5 -0.46 -17.15 -65.27
CA TYR A 5 0.01 -15.79 -64.98
C TYR A 5 -0.61 -15.12 -63.74
N ALA A 6 -1.42 -15.80 -62.93
CA ALA A 6 -2.03 -15.19 -61.75
C ALA A 6 -1.17 -15.26 -60.46
N PHE A 7 0.02 -15.85 -60.50
CA PHE A 7 0.85 -16.08 -59.30
C PHE A 7 1.97 -15.05 -59.08
N ASN A 8 2.13 -14.06 -59.97
CA ASN A 8 3.23 -13.10 -59.93
C ASN A 8 2.86 -11.68 -59.47
N SER A 9 1.71 -11.49 -58.80
CA SER A 9 1.26 -10.15 -58.33
C SER A 9 1.21 -9.98 -56.82
N ILE A 10 1.92 -10.79 -56.04
CA ILE A 10 2.12 -10.49 -54.61
C ILE A 10 3.46 -9.77 -54.48
N GLU A 11 3.40 -8.44 -54.48
CA GLU A 11 4.58 -7.64 -54.18
C GLU A 11 5.07 -7.93 -52.75
N PRO A 12 6.38 -8.14 -52.53
CA PRO A 12 6.94 -8.38 -51.20
C PRO A 12 6.72 -7.19 -50.23
N SER A 13 6.32 -6.03 -50.76
CA SER A 13 5.97 -4.81 -50.04
C SER A 13 4.69 -4.91 -49.21
N LYS A 14 3.85 -5.94 -49.42
CA LYS A 14 2.61 -6.15 -48.65
C LYS A 14 2.76 -7.05 -47.43
N ILE A 15 3.96 -7.59 -47.15
CA ILE A 15 4.22 -8.22 -45.86
C ILE A 15 4.48 -7.07 -44.87
N ILE A 16 3.39 -6.44 -44.42
CA ILE A 16 3.41 -5.55 -43.27
C ILE A 16 3.95 -6.42 -42.13
N ARG A 17 5.21 -6.19 -41.72
CA ARG A 17 5.66 -6.61 -40.41
C ARG A 17 4.80 -5.83 -39.44
N GLN A 18 3.65 -6.38 -39.08
CA GLN A 18 2.89 -5.86 -37.96
C GLN A 18 3.79 -6.09 -36.77
N GLU A 19 4.52 -5.04 -36.41
CA GLU A 19 5.40 -5.07 -35.28
C GLU A 19 4.54 -5.48 -34.09
N PHE A 20 4.81 -6.67 -33.54
CA PHE A 20 4.08 -7.18 -32.40
C PHE A 20 4.45 -6.30 -31.21
N VAL A 21 3.72 -5.21 -31.03
CA VAL A 21 3.87 -4.33 -29.89
C VAL A 21 3.28 -5.07 -28.70
N LEU A 22 4.14 -5.51 -27.78
CA LEU A 22 3.69 -6.07 -26.52
C LEU A 22 2.74 -5.07 -25.84
N PRO A 23 1.57 -5.51 -25.36
CA PRO A 23 0.69 -4.61 -24.62
C PRO A 23 1.49 -4.02 -23.46
N LYS A 24 1.44 -2.70 -23.30
CA LYS A 24 2.10 -2.03 -22.18
C LYS A 24 1.52 -2.61 -20.89
N THR A 25 2.33 -3.39 -20.18
CA THR A 25 1.97 -3.91 -18.87
C THR A 25 2.35 -2.85 -17.85
N ASN A 26 1.35 -2.26 -17.20
CA ASN A 26 1.54 -1.25 -16.17
C ASN A 26 2.08 -1.85 -14.84
N ALA A 27 2.98 -2.85 -14.92
CA ALA A 27 3.48 -3.60 -13.79
C ALA A 27 4.22 -2.73 -12.77
N TYR A 28 4.88 -1.66 -13.25
CA TYR A 28 5.59 -0.68 -12.41
C TYR A 28 4.82 0.64 -12.23
N ARG A 29 3.59 0.75 -12.77
CA ARG A 29 2.78 1.96 -12.56
C ARG A 29 2.39 2.03 -11.10
N ALA A 30 2.58 3.18 -10.47
CA ALA A 30 2.11 3.42 -9.12
C ALA A 30 0.59 3.17 -9.03
N SER A 31 0.17 2.48 -7.96
CA SER A 31 -1.25 2.27 -7.66
C SER A 31 -1.93 3.62 -7.39
N GLU A 32 -3.19 3.75 -7.76
CA GLU A 32 -4.01 4.89 -7.34
C GLU A 32 -4.33 4.70 -5.86
N THR A 33 -3.66 5.45 -4.99
CA THR A 33 -3.78 5.30 -3.53
C THR A 33 -5.18 5.68 -3.07
N ARG A 34 -5.98 4.70 -2.68
CA ARG A 34 -7.27 4.89 -2.00
C ARG A 34 -7.02 5.38 -0.57
N THR A 35 -7.88 6.27 -0.09
CA THR A 35 -7.90 6.72 1.31
C THR A 35 -7.95 5.52 2.26
N SER A 36 -6.90 5.33 3.07
CA SER A 36 -6.83 4.24 4.05
C SER A 36 -7.92 4.39 5.13
N ASN A 37 -8.24 3.29 5.80
CA ASN A 37 -9.10 3.35 6.99
C ASN A 37 -8.38 4.06 8.13
N PHE A 38 -7.04 3.96 8.21
CA PHE A 38 -6.23 4.75 9.13
C PHE A 38 -6.52 6.25 9.02
N ARG A 39 -6.48 6.83 7.81
CA ARG A 39 -6.74 8.26 7.59
C ARG A 39 -8.14 8.67 8.03
N LYS A 40 -9.15 7.80 7.80
CA LYS A 40 -10.52 8.06 8.27
C LYS A 40 -10.62 8.09 9.79
N PHE A 41 -10.00 7.14 10.47
CA PHE A 41 -9.97 7.08 11.95
C PHE A 41 -9.20 8.26 12.54
N TYR A 42 -8.10 8.66 11.89
CA TYR A 42 -7.32 9.83 12.30
C TYR A 42 -8.16 11.10 12.24
N ASN A 43 -8.86 11.33 11.13
CA ASN A 43 -9.70 12.51 10.95
C ASN A 43 -10.89 12.57 11.91
N ARG A 44 -11.37 11.41 12.39
CA ARG A 44 -12.42 11.36 13.42
C ARG A 44 -11.89 11.70 14.83
N GLY A 45 -10.58 11.60 15.05
CA GLY A 45 -9.96 11.84 16.36
C GLY A 45 -10.05 10.66 17.32
N ASP A 46 -10.31 9.45 16.81
CA ASP A 46 -10.55 8.25 17.62
C ASP A 46 -9.26 7.58 18.12
N PHE A 47 -8.08 8.06 17.71
CA PHE A 47 -6.82 7.45 18.13
C PHE A 47 -6.44 7.82 19.58
N PRO A 48 -5.93 6.85 20.36
CA PRO A 48 -5.38 7.09 21.69
C PRO A 48 -3.95 7.68 21.63
N MET A 49 -3.70 8.59 20.69
CA MET A 49 -2.39 9.22 20.50
C MET A 49 -2.53 10.71 20.17
N ALA A 50 -1.48 11.47 20.49
CA ALA A 50 -1.39 12.90 20.19
C ALA A 50 0.05 13.27 19.82
N LEU A 51 0.22 14.41 19.15
CA LEU A 51 1.54 14.98 18.89
C LEU A 51 2.09 15.59 20.19
N GLU A 52 3.27 15.15 20.61
CA GLU A 52 4.04 15.78 21.68
C GLU A 52 5.07 16.72 21.04
N HIS A 53 4.94 18.01 21.36
CA HIS A 53 5.90 19.03 20.97
C HIS A 53 7.00 19.09 22.04
N ASP A 54 8.07 18.32 21.86
CA ASP A 54 9.31 18.48 22.63
C ASP A 54 10.27 19.39 21.86
N ALA A 55 11.08 20.18 22.56
CA ALA A 55 12.10 21.05 21.95
C ALA A 55 13.16 20.26 21.15
N LYS A 56 13.21 18.93 21.32
CA LYS A 56 14.10 17.99 20.62
C LYS A 56 13.47 17.33 19.38
N GLY A 57 12.20 17.58 19.08
CA GLY A 57 11.51 17.06 17.90
C GLY A 57 10.09 16.56 18.17
N ASN A 58 9.42 16.13 17.10
CA ASN A 58 8.06 15.60 17.17
C ASN A 58 8.08 14.15 17.68
N LYS A 59 7.40 13.90 18.79
CA LYS A 59 7.12 12.54 19.29
C LYS A 59 5.62 12.31 19.33
N ILE A 60 5.21 11.05 19.33
CA ILE A 60 3.81 10.71 19.66
C ILE A 60 3.73 10.43 21.16
N ALA A 61 2.71 10.99 21.81
CA ALA A 61 2.34 10.63 23.16
C ALA A 61 1.09 9.76 23.12
N TRP A 62 1.17 8.58 23.72
CA TRP A 62 0.02 7.69 23.87
C TRP A 62 -0.81 8.11 25.09
N LYS A 63 -2.12 8.27 24.89
CA LYS A 63 -3.08 8.58 25.96
C LYS A 63 -3.31 7.39 26.90
N VAL A 64 -3.01 6.18 26.41
CA VAL A 64 -3.13 4.91 27.14
C VAL A 64 -1.83 4.15 26.95
N ASP A 65 -1.39 3.43 27.97
CA ASP A 65 -0.24 2.52 27.87
C ASP A 65 -0.41 1.57 26.66
N VAL A 66 0.59 1.58 25.77
CA VAL A 66 0.61 0.81 24.52
C VAL A 66 0.36 -0.67 24.80
N ALA A 67 0.92 -1.21 25.89
CA ALA A 67 0.76 -2.62 26.25
C ALA A 67 -0.69 -3.00 26.61
N LYS A 68 -1.53 -2.00 26.96
CA LYS A 68 -2.94 -2.19 27.33
C LYS A 68 -3.92 -2.00 26.17
N LEU A 69 -3.43 -1.59 25.00
CA LEU A 69 -4.27 -1.45 23.81
C LEU A 69 -4.83 -2.81 23.36
N ASP A 70 -5.96 -2.75 22.67
CA ASP A 70 -6.50 -3.89 21.94
C ASP A 70 -5.76 -4.05 20.60
N TYR A 71 -4.78 -4.95 20.59
CA TYR A 71 -3.95 -5.19 19.40
C TYR A 71 -4.74 -5.76 18.23
N GLN A 72 -5.89 -6.42 18.46
CA GLN A 72 -6.70 -6.99 17.38
C GLN A 72 -7.35 -5.89 16.53
N VAL A 73 -7.69 -4.77 17.16
CA VAL A 73 -8.30 -3.61 16.51
C VAL A 73 -7.23 -2.67 15.97
N TYR A 74 -6.29 -2.27 16.84
CA TYR A 74 -5.39 -1.16 16.50
C TYR A 74 -4.21 -1.60 15.62
N LEU A 75 -3.62 -2.78 15.83
CA LEU A 75 -2.41 -3.15 15.09
C LEU A 75 -2.69 -3.27 13.57
N PRO A 76 -3.74 -3.99 13.11
CA PRO A 76 -4.07 -4.00 11.69
C PRO A 76 -4.42 -2.62 11.12
N LEU A 77 -5.06 -1.75 11.91
CA LEU A 77 -5.41 -0.38 11.50
C LEU A 77 -4.15 0.48 11.30
N PHE A 78 -3.16 0.38 12.18
CA PHE A 78 -1.87 1.06 12.02
C PHE A 78 -1.07 0.52 10.83
N PHE A 79 -1.13 -0.80 10.58
CA PHE A 79 -0.52 -1.41 9.39
C PHE A 79 -1.17 -0.95 8.08
N ASP A 80 -2.49 -0.76 8.04
CA ASP A 80 -3.20 -0.14 6.90
C ASP A 80 -2.72 1.30 6.65
N GLY A 81 -2.34 2.01 7.72
CA GLY A 81 -1.76 3.35 7.64
C GLY A 81 -0.35 3.41 7.02
N LEU A 82 0.36 2.28 6.88
CA LEU A 82 1.71 2.27 6.29
C LEU A 82 1.73 2.68 4.81
N SER A 83 0.58 2.62 4.12
CA SER A 83 0.45 3.12 2.74
C SER A 83 0.31 4.65 2.66
N GLU A 84 0.12 5.34 3.79
CA GLU A 84 -0.02 6.79 3.81
C GLU A 84 1.33 7.49 3.59
N THR A 85 1.36 8.45 2.67
CA THR A 85 2.58 9.23 2.35
C THR A 85 2.55 10.63 2.94
N ASP A 86 1.37 11.22 3.12
CA ASP A 86 1.23 12.62 3.52
C ASP A 86 1.40 12.81 5.04
N HIS A 87 2.01 13.93 5.42
CA HIS A 87 1.99 14.40 6.79
C HIS A 87 0.59 14.91 7.17
N PRO A 88 0.07 14.63 8.39
CA PRO A 88 0.72 13.94 9.50
C PRO A 88 0.54 12.41 9.52
N TYR A 89 -0.28 11.85 8.62
CA TYR A 89 -0.72 10.45 8.67
C TYR A 89 0.44 9.46 8.62
N SER A 90 1.39 9.66 7.69
CA SER A 90 2.55 8.79 7.54
C SER A 90 3.41 8.73 8.80
N PHE A 91 3.57 9.86 9.50
CA PHE A 91 4.32 9.95 10.76
C PHE A 91 3.63 9.15 11.88
N PHE A 92 2.33 9.36 12.07
CA PHE A 92 1.56 8.65 13.11
C PHE A 92 1.46 7.15 12.84
N ALA A 93 1.27 6.74 11.58
CA ALA A 93 1.19 5.33 11.22
C ALA A 93 2.51 4.60 11.51
N ASN A 94 3.64 5.14 11.03
CA ASN A 94 4.95 4.53 11.21
C ASN A 94 5.35 4.45 12.70
N GLN A 95 5.19 5.55 13.44
CA GLN A 95 5.56 5.56 14.85
C GLN A 95 4.62 4.67 15.68
N GLY A 96 3.33 4.62 15.33
CA GLY A 96 2.36 3.75 15.97
C GLY A 96 2.69 2.27 15.81
N VAL A 97 3.00 1.84 14.58
CA VAL A 97 3.46 0.46 14.30
C VAL A 97 4.72 0.14 15.09
N HIS A 98 5.72 1.03 15.06
CA HIS A 98 6.98 0.84 15.77
C HIS A 98 6.77 0.61 17.27
N ASP A 99 6.02 1.49 17.93
CA ASP A 99 5.79 1.40 19.37
C ASP A 99 4.96 0.17 19.75
N MET A 100 3.94 -0.16 18.96
CA MET A 100 3.11 -1.35 19.20
C MET A 100 3.92 -2.64 19.04
N LEU A 101 4.80 -2.73 18.06
CA LEU A 101 5.67 -3.89 17.88
C LEU A 101 6.71 -4.01 18.99
N ALA A 102 7.32 -2.90 19.40
CA ALA A 102 8.33 -2.86 20.46
C ALA A 102 7.77 -3.26 21.84
N HIS A 103 6.52 -2.89 22.15
CA HIS A 103 5.91 -3.09 23.46
C HIS A 103 4.84 -4.19 23.50
N GLY A 104 4.50 -4.80 22.36
CA GLY A 104 3.39 -5.75 22.25
C GLY A 104 3.69 -7.18 22.67
N GLY A 105 4.96 -7.57 22.72
CA GLY A 105 5.40 -8.90 23.15
C GLY A 105 4.63 -10.04 22.46
N HIS A 106 4.05 -10.94 23.26
CA HIS A 106 3.32 -12.11 22.77
C HIS A 106 2.02 -11.78 22.01
N LYS A 107 1.41 -10.60 22.24
CA LYS A 107 0.17 -10.20 21.55
C LYS A 107 0.36 -10.04 20.05
N VAL A 108 1.56 -9.62 19.62
CA VAL A 108 1.90 -9.44 18.20
C VAL A 108 1.94 -10.79 17.49
N ALA A 109 2.61 -11.78 18.10
CA ALA A 109 2.76 -13.11 17.52
C ALA A 109 1.40 -13.79 17.26
N SER A 110 0.43 -13.61 18.17
CA SER A 110 -0.93 -14.14 18.03
C SER A 110 -1.71 -13.56 16.84
N LEU A 111 -1.30 -12.42 16.30
CA LEU A 111 -2.03 -11.69 15.26
C LEU A 111 -1.35 -11.69 13.89
N ILE A 112 -0.25 -12.44 13.72
CA ILE A 112 0.50 -12.46 12.47
C ILE A 112 -0.36 -12.82 11.25
N HIS A 113 -1.37 -13.68 11.44
CA HIS A 113 -2.32 -14.08 10.42
C HIS A 113 -3.21 -12.92 9.93
N LEU A 114 -3.49 -11.93 10.80
CA LEU A 114 -4.29 -10.75 10.46
C LEU A 114 -3.47 -9.68 9.73
N LEU A 115 -2.13 -9.69 9.88
CA LEU A 115 -1.26 -8.67 9.30
C LEU A 115 -0.98 -8.88 7.82
N ILE A 116 -1.15 -10.11 7.30
CA ILE A 116 -0.88 -10.43 5.89
C ILE A 116 -1.75 -9.59 4.95
N GLY A 117 -3.03 -9.38 5.29
CA GLY A 117 -3.97 -8.58 4.48
C GLY A 117 -3.52 -7.12 4.32
N PRO A 118 -3.38 -6.36 5.43
CA PRO A 118 -2.86 -4.99 5.42
C PRO A 118 -1.48 -4.85 4.75
N ILE A 119 -0.55 -5.78 5.00
CA ILE A 119 0.80 -5.73 4.39
C ILE A 119 0.74 -5.91 2.87
N LYS A 120 -0.10 -6.83 2.40
CA LYS A 120 -0.27 -7.10 0.97
C LYS A 120 -1.17 -6.07 0.30
N SER A 121 -1.89 -5.26 1.07
CA SER A 121 -2.98 -4.43 0.56
C SER A 121 -2.49 -3.52 -0.56
N LYS A 122 -3.18 -3.63 -1.70
CA LYS A 122 -3.09 -2.69 -2.81
C LYS A 122 -4.09 -1.57 -2.51
N ASN A 123 -3.75 -0.68 -1.57
CA ASN A 123 -4.48 0.58 -1.48
C ASN A 123 -4.25 1.41 -2.75
#